data_AF-A0A0L6JWA2-F1
#
_entry.id   AF-A0A0L6JWA2-F1
#
_cell.length_a   1.000
_cell.length_b   1.000
_cell.length_c   1.000
_cell.angle_alpha   90.00
_cell.angle_beta   90.00
_cell.angle_gamma   90.00
#
_symmetry.space_group_name_H-M   'P 1'
#
loop_
_entity.id
_entity.type
_entity.pdbx_description
1 polymer ?
#
loop_
_entity_poly.entity_id
_entity_poly.type
_entity_poly.pdbx_seq_one_letter_code
_entity_poly.pdbx_strand_id
1 'polypeptide(L)'
;MKQIKTIRSMTKKAVSLLLTMGILIAAMPVMNSSAADTAEKGTLTLSVDKTSAIQGDIITATLSIKNIKNFAGYQVNMMYDPKVLQPIIPFGDDFLPYLNLTAVEPGTLLANSKYSPVDLVFHDVEIGLLSFGRSYVQLASYKNSANVESTGSIGVIRFRVLKVLPTEIYFKDTKVLPNGFVGTSIFDYNGAQTTYYDIIQPGKIFTGSSSTPKVITPGPTSTPAPVGVPEDINGDRAVNMADVVLMAASFNAISTSPNYNKKCDINNDGTVNMSDVVKLSLKFNYTY
;
A
#
# COMPACT_ATOMS: atom_id res chain seq x y z
N MET A 1 -5.60 41.60 57.82
CA MET A 1 -4.25 42.21 57.83
C MET A 1 -3.11 41.31 58.36
N LYS A 2 -3.31 40.01 58.64
CA LYS A 2 -2.23 39.08 59.07
C LYS A 2 -1.61 38.23 57.94
N GLN A 3 -2.23 38.15 56.76
CA GLN A 3 -1.74 37.34 55.63
C GLN A 3 -0.74 38.08 54.70
N ILE A 4 -0.56 39.40 54.84
CA ILE A 4 0.37 40.20 54.02
C ILE A 4 1.73 40.44 54.72
N LYS A 5 1.85 40.12 56.01
CA LYS A 5 3.10 40.23 56.79
C LYS A 5 4.02 39.00 56.68
N THR A 6 3.50 37.83 56.31
CA THR A 6 4.29 36.59 56.16
C THR A 6 5.07 36.54 54.84
N ILE A 7 4.58 37.20 53.78
CA ILE A 7 5.21 37.19 52.45
C ILE A 7 6.38 38.20 52.34
N ARG A 8 6.50 39.15 53.27
CA ARG A 8 7.62 40.12 53.34
C ARG A 8 8.80 39.69 54.22
N SER A 9 8.72 38.51 54.86
CA SER A 9 9.77 37.98 55.74
C SER A 9 10.78 37.06 55.03
N MET A 10 10.48 36.58 53.82
CA MET A 10 11.37 35.66 53.09
C MET A 10 12.23 36.32 52.01
N THR A 11 12.02 37.62 51.75
CA THR A 11 12.69 38.36 50.67
C THR A 11 13.70 39.41 51.13
N LYS A 12 14.02 39.48 52.45
CA LYS A 12 15.00 40.44 53.00
C LYS A 12 15.94 39.86 54.06
N LYS A 13 16.44 38.66 53.81
CA LYS A 13 17.75 38.20 54.28
C LYS A 13 18.59 37.81 53.06
N ALA A 14 18.98 38.74 52.18
CA ALA A 14 20.25 39.47 52.29
C ALA A 14 21.07 39.15 53.56
N VAL A 15 22.35 38.85 53.57
CA VAL A 15 23.51 38.95 52.67
C VAL A 15 24.68 38.60 53.64
N SER A 16 25.81 38.09 53.15
CA SER A 16 27.09 37.94 53.88
C SER A 16 27.30 36.65 54.70
N LEU A 17 28.02 35.67 54.14
CA LEU A 17 29.41 35.30 54.49
C LEU A 17 29.79 33.99 53.74
N LEU A 18 30.39 34.06 52.56
CA LEU A 18 31.85 33.92 52.27
C LEU A 18 32.49 32.54 52.57
N LEU A 19 32.86 31.88 51.46
CA LEU A 19 34.03 31.02 51.19
C LEU A 19 34.29 29.74 52.02
N THR A 20 34.29 28.58 51.33
CA THR A 20 35.41 27.61 51.27
C THR A 20 35.05 26.47 50.31
N MET A 21 35.64 26.48 49.10
CA MET A 21 36.64 25.50 48.63
C MET A 21 36.15 24.06 48.51
N GLY A 22 35.90 23.66 47.26
CA GLY A 22 35.63 22.29 46.85
C GLY A 22 35.23 22.23 45.38
N ILE A 23 36.12 22.70 44.50
CA ILE A 23 35.98 22.50 43.04
C ILE A 23 36.13 20.99 42.80
N LEU A 24 35.01 20.29 42.65
CA LEU A 24 34.98 18.98 42.02
C LEU A 24 34.53 19.20 40.57
N ILE A 25 35.50 19.20 39.66
CA ILE A 25 35.23 19.10 38.22
C ILE A 25 34.74 17.68 37.98
N ALA A 26 33.44 17.46 38.10
CA ALA A 26 32.79 16.37 37.41
C ALA A 26 32.43 16.92 36.02
N ALA A 27 33.21 16.53 35.01
CA ALA A 27 32.88 16.73 33.62
C ALA A 27 31.48 16.15 33.37
N MET A 28 30.48 17.02 33.27
CA MET A 28 29.22 16.64 32.64
C MET A 28 29.58 16.33 31.19
N PRO A 29 29.35 15.12 30.67
CA PRO A 29 29.37 14.95 29.24
C PRO A 29 28.29 15.88 28.70
N VAL A 30 28.70 16.80 27.82
CA VAL A 30 27.78 17.44 26.88
C VAL A 30 27.09 16.27 26.18
N MET A 31 25.84 15.99 26.56
CA MET A 31 25.01 15.06 25.80
C MET A 31 24.76 15.75 24.47
N ASN A 32 25.62 15.39 23.51
CA ASN A 32 25.48 15.70 22.13
C ASN A 32 24.18 15.02 21.66
N SER A 33 23.09 15.78 21.66
CA SER A 33 21.82 15.35 21.09
C SER A 33 21.96 15.36 19.56
N SER A 34 22.52 14.29 19.01
CA SER A 34 22.41 13.96 17.59
C SER A 34 22.72 12.48 17.36
N ALA A 35 22.09 11.60 18.11
CA ALA A 35 21.65 10.35 17.48
C ALA A 35 20.35 10.73 16.78
N ALA A 36 20.44 11.06 15.49
CA ALA A 36 19.30 10.82 14.63
C ALA A 36 18.95 9.35 14.89
N ASP A 37 17.81 9.09 15.51
CA ASP A 37 17.20 7.77 15.50
C ASP A 37 16.97 7.46 14.02
N THR A 38 17.97 6.90 13.35
CA THR A 38 17.81 6.30 12.03
C THR A 38 17.04 5.02 12.28
N ALA A 39 15.77 5.18 12.67
CA ALA A 39 14.84 4.08 12.79
C ALA A 39 14.91 3.33 11.46
N GLU A 40 15.42 2.10 11.50
CA GLU A 40 15.49 1.26 10.31
C GLU A 40 14.10 1.22 9.69
N LYS A 41 14.04 1.61 8.42
CA LYS A 41 12.80 1.60 7.67
C LYS A 41 12.27 0.18 7.61
N GLY A 42 10.95 0.02 7.82
CA GLY A 42 10.34 -1.30 7.74
C GLY A 42 10.40 -1.88 6.33
N THR A 43 10.08 -3.15 6.16
CA THR A 43 10.03 -3.79 4.85
C THR A 43 8.75 -4.58 4.66
N LEU A 44 8.20 -4.54 3.44
CA LEU A 44 7.18 -5.45 2.93
C LEU A 44 7.83 -6.34 1.86
N THR A 45 7.91 -7.64 2.10
CA THR A 45 8.59 -8.60 1.25
C THR A 45 7.58 -9.58 0.66
N LEU A 46 7.61 -9.74 -0.66
CA LEU A 46 7.03 -10.87 -1.37
C LEU A 46 8.15 -11.83 -1.77
N SER A 47 8.11 -13.05 -1.27
CA SER A 47 9.08 -14.11 -1.59
C SER A 47 8.39 -15.30 -2.21
N VAL A 48 9.07 -16.03 -3.07
CA VAL A 48 8.64 -17.36 -3.54
C VAL A 48 9.56 -18.44 -2.97
N ASP A 49 9.00 -19.62 -2.68
CA ASP A 49 9.76 -20.78 -2.17
C ASP A 49 10.75 -21.35 -3.20
N LYS A 50 10.40 -21.27 -4.48
CA LYS A 50 11.24 -21.72 -5.60
C LYS A 50 10.98 -20.92 -6.87
N THR A 51 12.01 -20.83 -7.71
CA THR A 51 11.99 -20.08 -8.98
C THR A 51 12.04 -20.98 -10.22
N SER A 52 12.19 -22.30 -10.00
CA SER A 52 12.19 -23.34 -11.02
C SER A 52 11.23 -24.45 -10.60
N ALA A 53 10.39 -24.89 -11.54
CA ALA A 53 9.36 -25.89 -11.31
C ALA A 53 8.91 -26.49 -12.66
N ILE A 54 8.27 -27.65 -12.63
CA ILE A 54 7.62 -28.25 -13.82
C ILE A 54 6.13 -27.91 -13.86
N GLN A 55 5.48 -28.15 -15.00
CA GLN A 55 4.02 -28.00 -15.10
C GLN A 55 3.32 -28.91 -14.07
N GLY A 56 2.35 -28.35 -13.36
CA GLY A 56 1.60 -29.01 -12.29
C GLY A 56 2.17 -28.78 -10.88
N ASP A 57 3.45 -28.37 -10.75
CA ASP A 57 4.03 -28.04 -9.46
C ASP A 57 3.33 -26.84 -8.81
N ILE A 58 3.48 -26.73 -7.49
CA ILE A 58 2.97 -25.62 -6.70
C ILE A 58 4.13 -24.74 -6.25
N ILE A 59 4.09 -23.45 -6.60
CA ILE A 59 4.96 -22.39 -6.07
C ILE A 59 4.20 -21.66 -4.97
N THR A 60 4.85 -21.42 -3.83
CA THR A 60 4.27 -20.70 -2.69
C THR A 60 4.85 -19.30 -2.63
N ALA A 61 4.00 -18.29 -2.79
CA ALA A 61 4.31 -16.89 -2.58
C ALA A 61 3.90 -16.46 -1.16
N THR A 62 4.85 -15.95 -0.39
CA THR A 62 4.64 -15.52 1.00
C THR A 62 4.83 -14.01 1.10
N LEU A 63 3.82 -13.34 1.63
CA LEU A 63 3.87 -11.91 1.97
C LEU A 63 4.28 -11.75 3.44
N SER A 64 5.35 -11.00 3.69
CA SER A 64 5.90 -10.78 5.03
C SER A 64 6.22 -9.31 5.27
N ILE A 65 6.10 -8.89 6.53
CA ILE A 65 6.56 -7.58 6.98
C ILE A 65 7.70 -7.72 7.99
N LYS A 66 8.54 -6.69 8.08
CA LYS A 66 9.56 -6.55 9.12
C LYS A 66 9.60 -5.11 9.60
N ASN A 67 9.64 -4.92 10.91
CA ASN A 67 9.80 -3.62 11.57
C ASN A 67 8.74 -2.58 11.17
N ILE A 68 7.52 -3.01 10.87
CA ILE A 68 6.40 -2.08 10.62
C ILE A 68 5.82 -1.67 11.96
N LYS A 69 6.09 -0.43 12.36
CA LYS A 69 5.62 0.12 13.63
C LYS A 69 4.09 0.16 13.66
N ASN A 70 3.51 -0.27 14.80
CA ASN A 70 2.09 -0.17 15.11
C ASN A 70 1.16 -0.90 14.12
N PHE A 71 1.66 -1.88 13.36
CA PHE A 71 0.92 -2.57 12.31
C PHE A 71 -0.42 -3.14 12.78
N ALA A 72 -1.49 -2.91 12.03
CA ALA A 72 -2.82 -3.44 12.32
C ALA A 72 -3.60 -3.95 11.10
N GLY A 73 -3.15 -3.64 9.89
CA GLY A 73 -3.78 -4.12 8.68
C GLY A 73 -3.00 -3.80 7.42
N TYR A 74 -3.36 -4.47 6.33
CA TYR A 74 -2.81 -4.23 5.01
C TYR A 74 -3.85 -4.42 3.92
N GLN A 75 -3.57 -3.85 2.76
CA GLN A 75 -4.21 -4.18 1.50
C GLN A 75 -3.15 -4.17 0.39
N VAL A 76 -3.20 -5.15 -0.52
CA VAL A 76 -2.27 -5.27 -1.63
C VAL A 76 -2.99 -5.63 -2.92
N ASN A 77 -2.41 -5.20 -4.04
CA ASN A 77 -2.73 -5.61 -5.39
C ASN A 77 -1.52 -6.33 -5.97
N MET A 78 -1.67 -7.62 -6.20
CA MET A 78 -0.65 -8.50 -6.75
C MET A 78 -1.05 -8.92 -8.17
N MET A 79 -0.10 -8.80 -9.09
CA MET A 79 -0.24 -9.23 -10.47
C MET A 79 0.51 -10.55 -10.70
N TYR A 80 -0.03 -11.38 -11.57
CA TYR A 80 0.59 -12.60 -12.11
C TYR A 80 0.14 -12.80 -13.56
N ASP A 81 0.80 -13.68 -14.32
CA ASP A 81 0.31 -14.10 -15.64
C ASP A 81 -0.65 -15.31 -15.48
N PRO A 82 -1.97 -15.14 -15.72
CA PRO A 82 -2.95 -16.21 -15.53
C PRO A 82 -2.86 -17.33 -16.57
N LYS A 83 -2.06 -17.16 -17.63
CA LYS A 83 -1.76 -18.22 -18.59
C LYS A 83 -0.57 -19.10 -18.16
N VAL A 84 0.19 -18.66 -17.15
CA VAL A 84 1.40 -19.33 -16.66
C VAL A 84 1.19 -19.88 -15.25
N LEU A 85 0.50 -19.13 -14.39
CA LEU A 85 0.25 -19.49 -12.99
C LEU A 85 -1.24 -19.44 -12.69
N GLN A 86 -1.73 -20.38 -11.88
CA GLN A 86 -3.10 -20.40 -11.37
C GLN A 86 -3.09 -20.35 -9.84
N PRO A 87 -3.63 -19.30 -9.20
CA PRO A 87 -3.78 -19.27 -7.76
C PRO A 87 -4.76 -20.36 -7.30
N ILE A 88 -4.39 -21.06 -6.24
CA ILE A 88 -5.10 -22.22 -5.71
C ILE A 88 -5.17 -22.18 -4.18
N ILE A 89 -6.25 -22.71 -3.60
CA ILE A 89 -6.49 -22.81 -2.17
C ILE A 89 -6.65 -24.28 -1.76
N PRO A 90 -6.09 -24.71 -0.61
CA PRO A 90 -6.34 -26.05 -0.08
C PRO A 90 -7.83 -26.34 0.10
N PHE A 91 -8.25 -27.54 -0.28
CA PHE A 91 -9.61 -28.04 -0.09
C PHE A 91 -9.56 -29.56 0.15
N GLY A 92 -9.65 -29.96 1.42
CA GLY A 92 -9.43 -31.35 1.81
C GLY A 92 -8.00 -31.78 1.47
N ASP A 93 -7.86 -32.88 0.73
CA ASP A 93 -6.58 -33.42 0.27
C ASP A 93 -6.13 -32.88 -1.10
N ASP A 94 -6.90 -31.95 -1.70
CA ASP A 94 -6.62 -31.36 -3.01
C ASP A 94 -6.66 -29.82 -2.95
N PHE A 95 -6.68 -29.17 -4.12
CA PHE A 95 -6.63 -27.72 -4.29
C PHE A 95 -7.70 -27.24 -5.29
N LEU A 96 -8.48 -26.24 -4.88
CA LEU A 96 -9.41 -25.54 -5.75
C LEU A 96 -8.76 -24.28 -6.34
N PRO A 97 -9.08 -23.89 -7.59
CA PRO A 97 -8.66 -22.60 -8.12
C PRO A 97 -9.31 -21.46 -7.31
N TYR A 98 -8.61 -20.34 -7.20
CA TYR A 98 -9.21 -19.13 -6.66
C TYR A 98 -10.38 -18.66 -7.54
N LEU A 99 -11.40 -18.13 -6.87
CA LEU A 99 -12.45 -17.29 -7.43
C LEU A 99 -12.21 -15.83 -7.02
N ASN A 100 -13.02 -14.92 -7.54
CA ASN A 100 -12.86 -13.48 -7.30
C ASN A 100 -12.94 -13.05 -5.81
N LEU A 101 -13.49 -13.92 -4.94
CA LEU A 101 -13.66 -13.69 -3.50
C LEU A 101 -12.98 -14.75 -2.63
N THR A 102 -12.08 -15.57 -3.18
CA THR A 102 -11.34 -16.57 -2.40
C THR A 102 -10.39 -15.89 -1.42
N ALA A 103 -10.56 -16.15 -0.12
CA ALA A 103 -9.68 -15.59 0.89
C ALA A 103 -8.24 -16.12 0.75
N VAL A 104 -7.27 -15.23 0.96
CA VAL A 104 -5.86 -15.58 1.02
C VAL A 104 -5.57 -16.32 2.33
N GLU A 105 -4.70 -17.34 2.30
CA GLU A 105 -4.32 -18.05 3.52
C GLU A 105 -3.62 -17.09 4.49
N PRO A 106 -3.99 -17.07 5.78
CA PRO A 106 -3.43 -16.13 6.74
C PRO A 106 -1.95 -16.44 7.01
N GLY A 107 -1.19 -15.39 7.32
CA GLY A 107 0.17 -15.53 7.84
C GLY A 107 0.20 -15.75 9.36
N THR A 108 1.37 -15.52 9.96
CA THR A 108 1.56 -15.56 11.42
C THR A 108 0.95 -14.35 12.13
N LEU A 109 0.84 -13.22 11.42
CA LEU A 109 0.27 -11.97 11.92
C LEU A 109 -1.22 -11.84 11.56
N LEU A 110 -1.93 -10.96 12.26
CA LEU A 110 -3.38 -10.76 12.10
C LEU A 110 -4.21 -12.04 12.34
N ALA A 111 -3.70 -12.93 13.20
CA ALA A 111 -4.27 -14.24 13.48
C ALA A 111 -5.05 -14.30 14.80
N ASN A 112 -4.74 -13.41 15.76
CA ASN A 112 -5.41 -13.39 17.06
C ASN A 112 -6.90 -13.01 16.95
N SER A 113 -7.79 -13.98 17.19
CA SER A 113 -9.24 -13.81 17.10
C SER A 113 -9.82 -12.80 18.11
N LYS A 114 -9.11 -12.51 19.21
CA LYS A 114 -9.49 -11.47 20.18
C LYS A 114 -9.67 -10.11 19.53
N TYR A 115 -8.92 -9.83 18.47
CA TYR A 115 -8.94 -8.53 17.78
C TYR A 115 -9.84 -8.52 16.54
N SER A 116 -10.58 -9.61 16.31
CA SER A 116 -11.54 -9.79 15.22
C SER A 116 -10.92 -9.47 13.84
N PRO A 117 -9.99 -10.31 13.34
CA PRO A 117 -9.43 -10.09 12.03
C PRO A 117 -10.49 -10.26 10.94
N VAL A 118 -10.46 -9.36 9.94
CA VAL A 118 -11.39 -9.33 8.80
C VAL A 118 -10.60 -9.29 7.51
N ASP A 119 -11.04 -10.08 6.53
CA ASP A 119 -10.49 -10.11 5.17
C ASP A 119 -11.26 -9.17 4.23
N LEU A 120 -10.52 -8.56 3.32
CA LEU A 120 -11.02 -7.80 2.17
C LEU A 120 -10.51 -8.50 0.92
N VAL A 121 -11.38 -8.90 -0.01
CA VAL A 121 -11.00 -9.70 -1.17
C VAL A 121 -11.76 -9.24 -2.41
N PHE A 122 -11.02 -8.85 -3.45
CA PHE A 122 -11.56 -8.34 -4.72
C PHE A 122 -10.66 -8.72 -5.89
N HIS A 123 -10.48 -10.02 -6.13
CA HIS A 123 -9.64 -10.50 -7.23
C HIS A 123 -10.34 -10.33 -8.59
N ASP A 124 -9.54 -10.23 -9.63
CA ASP A 124 -9.92 -10.48 -11.01
C ASP A 124 -8.94 -11.51 -11.57
N VAL A 125 -9.30 -12.78 -11.39
CA VAL A 125 -8.41 -13.91 -11.72
C VAL A 125 -8.26 -14.11 -13.23
N GLU A 126 -9.17 -13.54 -14.04
CA GLU A 126 -9.12 -13.61 -15.49
C GLU A 126 -8.00 -12.74 -16.05
N ILE A 127 -7.77 -11.57 -15.46
CA ILE A 127 -6.70 -10.65 -15.86
C ILE A 127 -5.40 -10.84 -15.06
N GLY A 128 -5.39 -11.77 -14.10
CA GLY A 128 -4.23 -12.05 -13.26
C GLY A 128 -4.01 -11.04 -12.14
N LEU A 129 -5.10 -10.50 -11.57
CA LEU A 129 -5.07 -9.56 -10.44
C LEU A 129 -5.61 -10.22 -9.17
N LEU A 130 -4.79 -10.28 -8.12
CA LEU A 130 -5.24 -10.56 -6.76
C LEU A 130 -5.23 -9.26 -5.95
N SER A 131 -6.40 -8.66 -5.71
CA SER A 131 -6.57 -7.61 -4.71
C SER A 131 -7.08 -8.21 -3.41
N PHE A 132 -6.36 -8.02 -2.32
CA PHE A 132 -6.77 -8.52 -1.01
C PHE A 132 -6.14 -7.73 0.13
N GLY A 133 -6.72 -7.86 1.32
CA GLY A 133 -6.22 -7.26 2.54
C GLY A 133 -6.76 -7.98 3.75
N ARG A 134 -6.16 -7.69 4.89
CA ARG A 134 -6.61 -8.18 6.20
C ARG A 134 -6.33 -7.11 7.23
N SER A 135 -7.24 -6.94 8.18
CA SER A 135 -7.07 -5.98 9.28
C SER A 135 -7.69 -6.49 10.57
N TYR A 136 -7.15 -6.08 11.70
CA TYR A 136 -7.90 -6.07 12.94
C TYR A 136 -8.94 -4.95 12.94
N VAL A 137 -10.09 -5.19 13.57
CA VAL A 137 -11.12 -4.16 13.76
C VAL A 137 -11.25 -3.72 15.21
N GLN A 138 -10.84 -4.55 16.18
CA GLN A 138 -10.82 -4.17 17.60
C GLN A 138 -9.53 -3.42 17.97
N LEU A 139 -9.29 -2.30 17.26
CA LEU A 139 -8.03 -1.55 17.31
C LEU A 139 -7.70 -0.96 18.69
N ALA A 140 -8.70 -0.49 19.44
CA ALA A 140 -8.48 0.06 20.78
C ALA A 140 -7.95 -1.01 21.75
N SER A 141 -8.53 -2.21 21.73
CA SER A 141 -8.08 -3.34 22.54
C SER A 141 -6.69 -3.84 22.11
N TYR A 142 -6.41 -3.82 20.81
CA TYR A 142 -5.12 -4.22 20.26
C TYR A 142 -4.01 -3.22 20.62
N LYS A 143 -4.26 -1.92 20.47
CA LYS A 143 -3.33 -0.83 20.86
C LYS A 143 -2.94 -0.90 22.34
N ASN A 144 -3.87 -1.31 23.20
CA ASN A 144 -3.64 -1.48 24.64
C ASN A 144 -3.08 -2.87 25.01
N SER A 145 -2.89 -3.75 24.03
CA SER A 145 -2.22 -5.01 24.24
C SER A 145 -0.72 -4.76 24.21
N ALA A 146 0.03 -5.28 25.18
CA ALA A 146 1.49 -5.16 25.21
C ALA A 146 2.20 -5.88 24.04
N ASN A 147 1.44 -6.46 23.10
CA ASN A 147 1.88 -7.36 22.04
C ASN A 147 1.44 -6.82 20.68
N VAL A 148 1.87 -5.61 20.34
CA VAL A 148 1.67 -5.06 19.00
C VAL A 148 2.61 -5.76 18.03
N GLU A 149 2.02 -6.34 16.98
CA GLU A 149 2.73 -7.07 15.92
C GLU A 149 3.48 -6.09 15.02
N SER A 150 4.65 -6.50 14.52
CA SER A 150 5.47 -5.66 13.62
C SER A 150 6.29 -6.43 12.59
N THR A 151 6.49 -7.74 12.80
CA THR A 151 7.36 -8.60 11.99
C THR A 151 6.78 -10.01 11.91
N GLY A 152 6.62 -10.54 10.70
CA GLY A 152 6.06 -11.87 10.45
C GLY A 152 5.39 -11.97 9.08
N SER A 153 4.86 -13.15 8.74
CA SER A 153 4.06 -13.31 7.52
C SER A 153 2.65 -12.77 7.73
N ILE A 154 2.08 -12.18 6.69
CA ILE A 154 0.73 -11.60 6.71
C ILE A 154 -0.22 -12.27 5.71
N GLY A 155 0.30 -12.99 4.71
CA GLY A 155 -0.50 -13.81 3.80
C GLY A 155 0.33 -14.81 3.00
N VAL A 156 -0.30 -15.90 2.58
CA VAL A 156 0.31 -16.98 1.78
C VAL A 156 -0.59 -17.30 0.59
N ILE A 157 -0.01 -17.35 -0.61
CA ILE A 157 -0.70 -17.66 -1.85
C ILE A 157 0.03 -18.80 -2.53
N ARG A 158 -0.70 -19.83 -2.95
CA ARG A 158 -0.15 -20.96 -3.70
C ARG A 158 -0.54 -20.83 -5.16
N PHE A 159 0.41 -21.05 -6.04
CA PHE A 159 0.23 -21.00 -7.49
C PHE A 159 0.56 -22.36 -8.10
N ARG A 160 -0.41 -22.97 -8.78
CA ARG A 160 -0.19 -24.11 -9.66
C ARG A 160 0.46 -23.62 -10.95
N VAL A 161 1.54 -24.26 -11.37
CA VAL A 161 2.23 -23.94 -12.62
C VAL A 161 1.47 -24.53 -13.80
N LEU A 162 0.90 -23.66 -14.64
CA LEU A 162 0.20 -24.07 -15.87
C LEU A 162 1.18 -24.27 -17.03
N LYS A 163 2.19 -23.40 -17.11
CA LYS A 163 3.23 -23.43 -18.15
C LYS A 163 4.57 -23.00 -17.55
N VAL A 164 5.66 -23.50 -18.10
CA VAL A 164 7.02 -23.09 -17.71
C VAL A 164 7.51 -22.03 -18.69
N LEU A 165 7.04 -20.79 -18.52
CA LEU A 165 7.42 -19.62 -19.30
C LEU A 165 7.89 -18.51 -18.35
N PRO A 166 8.96 -17.76 -18.67
CA PRO A 166 9.42 -16.66 -17.82
C PRO A 166 8.27 -15.73 -17.40
N THR A 167 8.08 -15.57 -16.08
CA THR A 167 6.95 -14.80 -15.52
C THR A 167 7.35 -14.10 -14.22
N GLU A 168 6.47 -13.25 -13.68
CA GLU A 168 6.70 -12.51 -12.44
C GLU A 168 5.43 -12.53 -11.58
N ILE A 169 5.62 -12.51 -10.25
CA ILE A 169 4.58 -12.20 -9.27
C ILE A 169 5.02 -10.92 -8.57
N TYR A 170 4.22 -9.86 -8.65
CA TYR A 170 4.65 -8.54 -8.22
C TYR A 170 3.48 -7.65 -7.79
N PHE A 171 3.76 -6.66 -6.95
CA PHE A 171 2.81 -5.62 -6.61
C PHE A 171 2.74 -4.54 -7.69
N LYS A 172 1.54 -4.04 -7.92
CA LYS A 172 1.29 -3.00 -8.91
C LYS A 172 0.14 -2.12 -8.47
N ASP A 173 0.27 -0.81 -8.67
CA ASP A 173 -0.86 0.10 -8.51
C ASP A 173 -2.01 -0.30 -9.45
N THR A 174 -3.21 -0.36 -8.89
CA THR A 174 -4.44 -0.55 -9.66
C THR A 174 -5.51 0.38 -9.12
N LYS A 175 -6.57 0.60 -9.90
CA LYS A 175 -7.72 1.42 -9.50
C LYS A 175 -8.47 0.85 -8.27
N VAL A 176 -8.28 -0.44 -7.94
CA VAL A 176 -8.92 -1.11 -6.79
C VAL A 176 -8.29 -0.66 -5.45
N LEU A 177 -7.05 -0.16 -5.46
CA LEU A 177 -6.38 0.39 -4.28
C LEU A 177 -5.93 1.85 -4.56
N PRO A 178 -6.86 2.82 -4.54
CA PRO A 178 -6.48 4.22 -4.64
C PRO A 178 -5.58 4.61 -3.45
N ASN A 179 -4.56 5.42 -3.71
CA ASN A 179 -3.57 5.88 -2.71
C ASN A 179 -2.62 4.79 -2.15
N GLY A 180 -2.51 3.64 -2.82
CA GLY A 180 -1.47 2.65 -2.52
C GLY A 180 -0.07 3.16 -2.86
N PHE A 181 0.94 2.64 -2.17
CA PHE A 181 2.34 2.74 -2.55
C PHE A 181 2.73 1.46 -3.31
N VAL A 182 2.81 1.56 -4.64
CA VAL A 182 3.13 0.42 -5.55
C VAL A 182 2.19 -0.75 -5.33
N GLY A 183 0.89 -0.49 -5.29
CA GLY A 183 -0.15 -1.49 -5.08
C GLY A 183 -0.23 -1.99 -3.65
N THR A 184 0.37 -1.31 -2.67
CA THR A 184 0.37 -1.74 -1.28
C THR A 184 -0.03 -0.61 -0.33
N SER A 185 -0.86 -0.92 0.66
CA SER A 185 -1.29 -0.02 1.72
C SER A 185 -1.13 -0.74 3.05
N ILE A 186 -0.43 -0.12 3.99
CA ILE A 186 -0.21 -0.67 5.32
C ILE A 186 -0.79 0.31 6.33
N PHE A 187 -1.57 -0.18 7.27
CA PHE A 187 -2.29 0.61 8.26
C PHE A 187 -1.78 0.31 9.67
N ASP A 188 -1.68 1.36 10.48
CA ASP A 188 -1.38 1.25 11.90
C ASP A 188 -2.65 1.05 12.74
N TYR A 189 -2.50 0.78 14.04
CA TYR A 189 -3.64 0.61 14.95
C TYR A 189 -4.46 1.89 15.20
N ASN A 190 -4.03 3.05 14.66
CA ASN A 190 -4.81 4.28 14.68
C ASN A 190 -5.65 4.43 13.39
N GLY A 191 -5.56 3.45 12.47
CA GLY A 191 -6.17 3.50 11.15
C GLY A 191 -5.42 4.40 10.17
N ALA A 192 -4.22 4.87 10.52
CA ALA A 192 -3.42 5.71 9.64
C ALA A 192 -2.59 4.84 8.69
N GLN A 193 -2.59 5.19 7.40
CA GLN A 193 -1.71 4.56 6.43
C GLN A 193 -0.27 5.03 6.66
N THR A 194 0.67 4.09 6.65
CA THR A 194 2.10 4.38 6.57
C THR A 194 2.62 4.09 5.17
N THR A 195 3.58 4.88 4.71
CA THR A 195 4.39 4.60 3.52
C THR A 195 5.87 4.47 3.87
N TYR A 196 6.21 4.46 5.16
CA TYR A 196 7.60 4.41 5.62
C TYR A 196 8.13 2.96 5.68
N TYR A 197 8.12 2.27 4.53
CA TYR A 197 8.65 0.92 4.36
C TYR A 197 9.14 0.67 2.94
N ASP A 198 10.14 -0.17 2.78
CA ASP A 198 10.62 -0.60 1.46
C ASP A 198 9.88 -1.86 0.99
N ILE A 199 9.61 -1.98 -0.30
CA ILE A 199 8.99 -3.16 -0.91
C ILE A 199 10.07 -4.02 -1.56
N ILE A 200 10.09 -5.31 -1.25
CA ILE A 200 11.02 -6.29 -1.82
C ILE A 200 10.21 -7.30 -2.63
N GLN A 201 10.45 -7.35 -3.95
CA GLN A 201 9.76 -8.25 -4.88
C GLN A 201 10.63 -9.45 -5.26
N PRO A 202 10.07 -10.63 -5.57
CA PRO A 202 10.83 -11.86 -5.78
C PRO A 202 11.64 -11.88 -7.09
N GLY A 203 11.32 -11.01 -8.05
CA GLY A 203 11.91 -11.00 -9.39
C GLY A 203 11.25 -12.00 -10.34
N LYS A 204 11.94 -12.35 -11.44
CA LYS A 204 11.46 -13.30 -12.45
C LYS A 204 11.52 -14.74 -11.96
N ILE A 205 10.55 -15.53 -12.38
CA ILE A 205 10.45 -16.98 -12.20
C ILE A 205 10.67 -17.64 -13.57
N PHE A 206 11.23 -18.85 -13.58
CA PHE A 206 11.53 -19.65 -14.77
C PHE A 206 12.56 -19.05 -15.74
N THR A 207 13.49 -18.23 -15.24
CA THR A 207 14.65 -17.77 -16.02
C THR A 207 15.87 -18.64 -15.74
N GLY A 208 16.52 -19.16 -16.78
CA GLY A 208 17.79 -19.91 -16.69
C GLY A 208 18.99 -19.06 -16.25
N SER A 209 18.77 -17.85 -15.74
CA SER A 209 19.75 -16.95 -15.15
C SER A 209 19.10 -16.22 -13.98
N SER A 210 19.88 -16.04 -12.91
CA SER A 210 19.47 -15.63 -11.56
C SER A 210 18.38 -14.54 -11.50
N SER A 211 17.31 -14.84 -10.77
CA SER A 211 16.24 -13.92 -10.40
C SER A 211 16.73 -13.01 -9.27
N THR A 212 16.99 -11.74 -9.55
CA THR A 212 17.42 -10.78 -8.52
C THR A 212 16.20 -10.11 -7.88
N PRO A 213 16.09 -10.11 -6.54
CA PRO A 213 15.04 -9.37 -5.85
C PRO A 213 15.14 -7.87 -6.15
N LYS A 214 13.99 -7.23 -6.37
CA LYS A 214 13.91 -5.79 -6.61
C LYS A 214 13.48 -5.07 -5.33
N VAL A 215 14.31 -4.17 -4.82
CA VAL A 215 14.01 -3.30 -3.68
C VAL A 215 13.43 -1.98 -4.19
N ILE A 216 12.31 -1.55 -3.60
CA ILE A 216 11.59 -0.32 -3.96
C ILE A 216 11.44 0.51 -2.69
N THR A 217 12.14 1.64 -2.63
CA THR A 217 12.16 2.52 -1.47
C THR A 217 11.23 3.72 -1.71
N PRO A 218 10.35 4.09 -0.76
CA PRO A 218 9.61 5.34 -0.81
C PRO A 218 10.57 6.53 -0.86
N GLY A 219 10.58 7.24 -1.98
CA GLY A 219 11.18 8.57 -2.14
C GLY A 219 10.08 9.63 -2.31
N PRO A 220 10.42 10.93 -2.44
CA PRO A 220 9.46 11.91 -2.92
C PRO A 220 8.99 11.46 -4.30
N THR A 221 7.75 11.00 -4.36
CA THR A 221 7.13 10.59 -5.62
C THR A 221 7.10 11.82 -6.51
N SER A 222 7.99 11.88 -7.50
CA SER A 222 7.68 12.65 -8.69
C SER A 222 6.55 11.89 -9.35
N THR A 223 5.32 12.31 -9.03
CA THR A 223 4.17 12.01 -9.88
C THR A 223 4.60 12.32 -11.30
N PRO A 224 4.56 11.34 -12.23
CA PRO A 224 4.92 11.63 -13.61
C PRO A 224 4.07 12.82 -14.06
N ALA A 225 4.72 13.84 -14.65
CA ALA A 225 4.03 15.01 -15.17
C ALA A 225 2.87 14.56 -16.08
N PRO A 226 1.71 15.24 -16.01
CA PRO A 226 0.49 14.75 -16.64
C PRO A 226 0.65 14.75 -18.15
N VAL A 227 0.73 13.56 -18.73
CA VAL A 227 0.20 13.35 -20.07
C VAL A 227 -1.31 13.53 -19.90
N GLY A 228 -1.86 14.63 -20.45
CA GLY A 228 -3.29 14.95 -20.30
C GLY A 228 -4.15 13.74 -20.60
N VAL A 229 -5.11 13.45 -19.73
CA VAL A 229 -6.00 12.29 -19.83
C VAL A 229 -7.14 12.70 -20.75
N PRO A 230 -7.19 12.24 -22.01
CA PRO A 230 -8.18 12.73 -22.97
C PRO A 230 -9.62 12.42 -22.56
N GLU A 231 -9.80 11.43 -21.68
CA GLU A 231 -11.09 11.03 -21.14
C GLU A 231 -11.62 11.96 -20.03
N ASP A 232 -10.79 12.86 -19.49
CA ASP A 232 -11.19 13.96 -18.59
C ASP A 232 -11.54 15.19 -19.44
N ILE A 233 -12.78 15.19 -19.92
CA ILE A 233 -13.30 16.13 -20.91
C ILE A 233 -13.47 17.52 -20.27
N ASN A 234 -13.92 17.56 -19.01
CA ASN A 234 -14.17 18.80 -18.28
C ASN A 234 -12.89 19.36 -17.62
N GLY A 235 -11.82 18.58 -17.49
CA GLY A 235 -10.54 18.98 -16.91
C GLY A 235 -10.56 19.08 -15.39
N ASP A 236 -11.53 18.45 -14.72
CA ASP A 236 -11.69 18.47 -13.26
C ASP A 236 -10.77 17.47 -12.54
N ARG A 237 -9.90 16.79 -13.30
CA ARG A 237 -8.97 15.75 -12.87
C ARG A 237 -9.65 14.46 -12.43
N ALA A 238 -10.87 14.22 -12.89
CA ALA A 238 -11.64 13.03 -12.58
C ALA A 238 -12.48 12.59 -13.78
N VAL A 239 -12.10 11.51 -14.46
CA VAL A 239 -12.94 10.87 -15.48
C VAL A 239 -14.17 10.25 -14.83
N ASN A 240 -15.31 10.92 -14.88
CA ASN A 240 -16.52 10.52 -14.17
C ASN A 240 -17.80 10.81 -14.97
N MET A 241 -18.96 10.76 -14.30
CA MET A 241 -20.25 10.96 -14.96
C MET A 241 -20.43 12.39 -15.51
N ALA A 242 -19.67 13.37 -15.00
CA ALA A 242 -19.59 14.71 -15.58
C ALA A 242 -19.03 14.68 -17.01
N ASP A 243 -18.01 13.86 -17.29
CA ASP A 243 -17.45 13.70 -18.65
C ASP A 243 -18.40 12.93 -19.57
N VAL A 244 -19.09 11.93 -19.03
CA VAL A 244 -20.12 11.18 -19.77
C VAL A 244 -21.27 12.11 -20.19
N VAL A 245 -21.67 13.05 -19.33
CA VAL A 245 -22.71 14.04 -19.67
C VAL A 245 -22.25 14.96 -20.81
N LEU A 246 -20.99 15.40 -20.81
CA LEU A 246 -20.43 16.19 -21.91
C LEU A 246 -20.34 15.40 -23.21
N MET A 247 -19.97 14.11 -23.12
CA MET A 247 -19.95 13.21 -24.26
C MET A 247 -21.35 12.96 -24.84
N ALA A 248 -22.35 12.77 -23.98
CA ALA A 248 -23.74 12.56 -24.39
C ALA A 248 -24.30 13.78 -25.16
N ALA A 249 -23.92 15.00 -24.77
CA ALA A 249 -24.31 16.22 -25.48
C ALA A 249 -23.76 16.30 -26.92
N SER A 250 -22.66 15.60 -27.18
CA SER A 250 -21.98 15.58 -28.48
C SER A 250 -22.19 14.26 -29.25
N PHE A 251 -22.96 13.31 -28.71
CA PHE A 251 -23.10 11.97 -29.29
C PHE A 251 -23.74 12.00 -30.68
N ASN A 252 -23.22 11.18 -31.59
CA ASN A 252 -23.59 11.11 -33.01
C ASN A 252 -23.25 12.38 -33.84
N ALA A 253 -22.43 13.29 -33.30
CA ALA A 253 -21.93 14.45 -34.02
C ALA A 253 -20.72 14.07 -34.91
N ILE A 254 -20.59 14.73 -36.05
CA ILE A 254 -19.41 14.68 -36.93
C ILE A 254 -18.70 16.03 -36.90
N SER A 255 -17.44 16.10 -37.35
CA SER A 255 -16.61 17.33 -37.28
C SER A 255 -17.23 18.63 -37.84
N THR A 256 -18.27 18.54 -38.68
CA THR A 256 -19.01 19.69 -39.24
C THR A 256 -20.33 20.01 -38.50
N SER A 257 -20.75 19.17 -37.55
CA SER A 257 -21.98 19.35 -36.78
C SER A 257 -21.85 20.50 -35.77
N PRO A 258 -22.91 21.31 -35.56
CA PRO A 258 -22.88 22.42 -34.59
C PRO A 258 -22.62 21.99 -33.14
N ASN A 259 -22.96 20.75 -32.77
CA ASN A 259 -22.76 20.17 -31.45
C ASN A 259 -21.49 19.31 -31.34
N TYR A 260 -20.62 19.30 -32.36
CA TYR A 260 -19.37 18.56 -32.28
C TYR A 260 -18.40 19.21 -31.31
N ASN A 261 -17.93 18.43 -30.34
CA ASN A 261 -16.88 18.82 -29.42
C ASN A 261 -15.67 17.93 -29.62
N LYS A 262 -14.55 18.51 -30.06
CA LYS A 262 -13.29 17.78 -30.31
C LYS A 262 -12.78 17.02 -29.07
N LYS A 263 -13.11 17.48 -27.86
CA LYS A 263 -12.72 16.76 -26.63
C LYS A 263 -13.51 15.47 -26.41
N CYS A 264 -14.69 15.32 -27.01
CA CYS A 264 -15.51 14.12 -26.92
C CYS A 264 -15.16 13.07 -27.99
N ASP A 265 -14.42 13.46 -29.04
CA ASP A 265 -13.84 12.58 -30.07
C ASP A 265 -12.46 12.09 -29.59
N ILE A 266 -12.48 11.17 -28.62
CA ILE A 266 -11.28 10.71 -27.89
C ILE A 266 -10.36 9.93 -28.83
N ASN A 267 -10.90 9.25 -29.83
CA ASN A 267 -10.10 8.52 -30.81
C ASN A 267 -9.62 9.37 -32.00
N ASN A 268 -10.08 10.61 -32.12
CA ASN A 268 -9.77 11.55 -33.20
C ASN A 268 -10.14 11.00 -34.60
N ASP A 269 -11.24 10.25 -34.70
CA ASP A 269 -11.74 9.71 -35.97
C ASP A 269 -12.67 10.66 -36.73
N GLY A 270 -13.00 11.82 -36.14
CA GLY A 270 -13.84 12.85 -36.72
C GLY A 270 -15.33 12.67 -36.42
N THR A 271 -15.70 11.70 -35.59
CA THR A 271 -17.06 11.42 -35.13
C THR A 271 -17.08 11.16 -33.63
N VAL A 272 -18.19 11.50 -32.95
CA VAL A 272 -18.38 11.16 -31.53
C VAL A 272 -19.38 10.01 -31.45
N ASN A 273 -18.91 8.79 -31.23
CA ASN A 273 -19.76 7.60 -31.26
C ASN A 273 -19.44 6.61 -30.12
N MET A 274 -19.97 5.40 -30.19
CA MET A 274 -19.79 4.39 -29.16
C MET A 274 -18.32 4.01 -28.94
N SER A 275 -17.45 4.20 -29.94
CA SER A 275 -16.01 3.98 -29.83
C SER A 275 -15.35 4.94 -28.84
N ASP A 276 -15.80 6.20 -28.81
CA ASP A 276 -15.34 7.20 -27.85
C ASP A 276 -15.91 6.94 -26.45
N VAL A 277 -17.18 6.53 -26.38
CA VAL A 277 -17.82 6.11 -25.13
C VAL A 277 -17.07 4.92 -24.52
N VAL A 278 -16.65 3.96 -25.34
CA VAL A 278 -15.82 2.83 -24.88
C VAL A 278 -14.44 3.32 -24.41
N LYS A 279 -13.80 4.27 -25.09
CA LYS A 279 -12.53 4.83 -24.61
C LYS A 279 -12.67 5.55 -23.26
N LEU A 280 -13.72 6.36 -23.10
CA LEU A 280 -14.04 7.01 -21.84
C LEU A 280 -14.33 5.96 -20.75
N SER A 281 -15.12 4.93 -21.05
CA SER A 281 -15.50 3.90 -20.08
C SER A 281 -14.29 3.11 -19.56
N LEU A 282 -13.28 2.87 -20.39
CA LEU A 282 -12.01 2.26 -19.98
C LEU A 282 -11.28 3.09 -18.91
N LYS A 283 -11.54 4.40 -18.87
CA LYS A 283 -10.97 5.33 -17.90
C LYS A 283 -11.95 5.82 -16.85
N PHE A 284 -13.21 5.38 -16.86
CA PHE A 284 -14.20 5.77 -15.86
C PHE A 284 -13.67 5.58 -14.41
N ASN A 285 -13.98 6.53 -13.54
CA ASN A 285 -13.46 6.72 -12.18
C ASN A 285 -11.93 6.95 -12.06
N TYR A 286 -11.24 7.36 -13.12
CA TYR A 286 -9.82 7.72 -13.05
C TYR A 286 -9.63 9.15 -12.53
N THR A 287 -8.85 9.32 -11.46
CA THR A 287 -8.52 10.63 -10.86
C THR A 287 -6.99 10.83 -10.82
N TYR A 288 -6.51 12.06 -11.00
CA TYR A 288 -5.07 12.34 -11.12
C TYR A 288 -4.61 13.74 -10.67
#